data_AF-A0AAV2YMC5-F1
#
_entry.id   AF-A0AAV2YMC5-F1
#
_cell.length_a   1.000
_cell.length_b   1.000
_cell.length_c   1.000
_cell.angle_alpha   90.00
_cell.angle_beta   90.00
_cell.angle_gamma   90.00
#
_symmetry.space_group_name_H-M   'P 1'
#
loop_
_entity.id
_entity.type
_entity.pdbx_description
1 polymer ?
#
loop_
_entity_poly.entity_id
_entity_poly.type
_entity_poly.pdbx_seq_one_letter_code
_entity_poly.pdbx_strand_id
1 'polypeptide(L)'
;MSASSVPALVTNAISNFQPGDGFDERPPRPSESSVISKRAVRVGTVVDGKVKVRWICLASHRCRENLTITLLSDGKTLRATQHLREGHTILSEKTECEMKKMREREDIARRLKPSVMYRIEPVQLRTLVEALHIINNILPFRLGEYPESQMLNDLAVRDQMQCS
;
A
#
# COMPACT_ATOMS: atom_id res chain seq x y z
N MET A 1 -3.14 -3.81 -15.10
CA MET A 1 -4.07 -4.75 -14.42
C MET A 1 -3.31 -5.24 -13.19
N SER A 2 -3.77 -5.09 -11.96
CA SER A 2 -5.11 -5.45 -11.49
C SER A 2 -5.50 -4.59 -10.30
N ALA A 3 -6.74 -4.10 -10.30
CA ALA A 3 -7.42 -3.78 -9.07
C ALA A 3 -7.30 -4.99 -8.14
N SER A 4 -7.06 -4.75 -6.85
CA SER A 4 -7.12 -5.75 -5.78
C SER A 4 -8.56 -6.28 -5.64
N SER A 5 -9.04 -6.97 -6.67
CA SER A 5 -10.36 -7.60 -6.66
C SER A 5 -10.25 -8.82 -5.76
N VAL A 6 -11.14 -8.85 -4.78
CA VAL A 6 -11.27 -10.02 -3.90
C VAL A 6 -11.76 -11.18 -4.78
N PRO A 7 -11.08 -12.34 -4.79
CA PRO A 7 -11.54 -13.47 -5.56
C PRO A 7 -12.97 -13.87 -5.17
N ALA A 8 -13.81 -14.19 -6.15
CA ALA A 8 -15.22 -14.54 -5.91
C ALA A 8 -15.38 -15.68 -4.88
N LEU A 9 -14.46 -16.64 -4.87
CA LEU A 9 -14.42 -17.71 -3.88
C LEU A 9 -14.25 -17.22 -2.43
N VAL A 10 -13.49 -16.14 -2.23
CA VAL A 10 -13.30 -15.53 -0.90
C VAL A 10 -14.56 -14.76 -0.49
N THR A 11 -15.15 -14.01 -1.42
CA THR A 11 -16.42 -13.31 -1.19
C THR A 11 -17.53 -14.31 -0.80
N ASN A 12 -17.67 -15.39 -1.56
CA ASN A 12 -18.64 -16.45 -1.28
C ASN A 12 -18.36 -17.14 0.06
N ALA A 13 -17.08 -17.36 0.41
CA ALA A 13 -16.72 -17.97 1.70
C ALA A 13 -17.07 -17.06 2.87
N ILE A 14 -16.92 -15.74 2.73
CA ILE A 14 -17.31 -14.77 3.75
C ILE A 14 -18.84 -14.74 3.90
N SER A 15 -19.57 -14.61 2.78
CA SER A 15 -21.04 -14.52 2.81
C SER A 15 -21.73 -15.78 3.35
N ASN A 16 -21.12 -16.96 3.15
CA ASN A 16 -21.65 -18.23 3.63
C ASN A 16 -20.98 -18.70 4.94
N PHE A 17 -20.16 -17.87 5.57
CA PHE A 17 -19.51 -18.25 6.82
C PHE A 17 -20.55 -18.42 7.92
N GLN A 18 -20.57 -19.59 8.55
CA GLN A 18 -21.38 -19.84 9.73
C GLN A 18 -20.47 -19.93 10.95
N PRO A 19 -20.62 -19.03 11.94
CA PRO A 19 -19.89 -19.14 13.19
C PRO A 19 -20.24 -20.46 13.88
N GLY A 20 -19.23 -21.20 14.33
CA GLY A 20 -19.44 -22.35 15.21
C GLY A 20 -19.87 -21.93 16.61
N ASP A 21 -20.24 -22.89 17.45
CA ASP A 21 -20.69 -22.63 18.82
C ASP A 21 -19.67 -21.77 19.60
N GLY A 22 -20.19 -20.74 20.28
CA GLY A 22 -19.39 -19.80 21.08
C GLY A 22 -18.77 -18.64 20.29
N PHE A 23 -19.06 -18.52 18.99
CA PHE A 23 -18.70 -17.37 18.16
C PHE A 23 -19.93 -16.55 17.73
N ASP A 24 -19.91 -15.25 18.01
CA ASP A 24 -20.92 -14.32 17.50
C ASP A 24 -20.32 -13.45 16.39
N GLU A 25 -20.87 -13.47 15.18
CA GLU A 25 -20.38 -12.59 14.12
C GLU A 25 -20.50 -11.10 14.51
N ARG A 26 -19.47 -10.31 14.17
CA ARG A 26 -19.42 -8.88 14.45
C ARG A 26 -19.16 -8.10 13.17
N PRO A 27 -19.76 -6.90 13.01
CA PRO A 27 -19.46 -6.08 11.86
C PRO A 27 -18.02 -5.54 11.89
N PRO A 28 -17.42 -5.24 10.72
CA PRO A 28 -16.20 -4.47 10.63
C PRO A 28 -16.36 -3.09 11.30
N ARG A 29 -15.28 -2.56 11.89
CA ARG A 29 -15.29 -1.18 12.42
C ARG A 29 -14.86 -0.21 11.32
N PRO A 30 -15.39 1.02 11.31
CA PRO A 30 -14.97 2.05 10.35
C PRO A 30 -13.47 2.38 10.41
N SER A 31 -12.84 2.21 11.58
CA SER A 31 -11.42 2.47 11.80
C SER A 31 -10.49 1.35 11.31
N GLU A 32 -11.03 0.24 10.84
CA GLU A 32 -10.25 -0.91 10.40
C GLU A 32 -9.89 -0.84 8.91
N SER A 33 -8.76 -1.43 8.54
CA SER A 33 -8.33 -1.41 7.13
C SER A 33 -9.26 -2.27 6.28
N SER A 34 -9.63 -1.75 5.10
CA SER A 34 -10.49 -2.44 4.13
C SER A 34 -9.92 -3.80 3.68
N VAL A 35 -8.62 -4.01 3.83
CA VAL A 35 -7.91 -5.24 3.45
C VAL A 35 -8.29 -6.41 4.36
N ILE A 36 -8.47 -6.16 5.66
CA ILE A 36 -8.80 -7.22 6.61
C ILE A 36 -10.28 -7.60 6.58
N SER A 37 -11.18 -6.64 6.33
CA SER A 37 -12.63 -6.90 6.28
C SER A 37 -13.06 -7.61 5.00
N LYS A 38 -12.34 -7.39 3.90
CA LYS A 38 -12.62 -8.01 2.60
C LYS A 38 -12.16 -9.48 2.47
N ARG A 39 -11.41 -10.00 3.44
CA ARG A 39 -10.71 -11.31 3.33
C ARG A 39 -11.03 -12.27 4.48
N ALA A 40 -11.93 -11.88 5.36
CA ALA A 40 -12.14 -12.53 6.64
C ALA A 40 -13.39 -12.02 7.34
N VAL A 41 -13.80 -12.75 8.38
CA VAL A 41 -14.92 -12.41 9.26
C VAL A 41 -14.43 -12.04 10.64
N ARG A 42 -15.20 -11.19 11.34
CA ARG A 42 -14.96 -10.89 12.75
C ARG A 42 -15.95 -11.65 13.60
N VAL A 43 -15.44 -12.25 14.66
CA VAL A 43 -16.26 -12.98 15.61
C VAL A 43 -15.94 -12.53 17.04
N GLY A 44 -16.97 -12.32 17.84
CA GLY A 44 -16.90 -12.10 19.27
C GLY A 44 -16.89 -13.44 19.99
N THR A 45 -16.10 -13.52 21.06
CA THR A 45 -16.06 -14.67 21.95
C THR A 45 -16.00 -14.18 23.39
N VAL A 46 -16.74 -14.81 24.29
CA VAL A 46 -16.69 -14.48 25.71
C VAL A 46 -15.61 -15.32 26.36
N VAL A 47 -14.58 -14.67 26.90
CA VAL A 47 -13.50 -15.32 27.65
C VAL A 47 -13.35 -14.55 28.96
N ASP A 48 -13.54 -15.24 30.08
CA ASP A 48 -13.48 -14.66 31.44
C ASP A 48 -14.47 -13.48 31.64
N GLY A 49 -15.69 -13.62 31.10
CA GLY A 49 -16.73 -12.58 31.15
C GLY A 49 -16.47 -11.34 30.29
N LYS A 50 -15.37 -11.32 29.52
CA LYS A 50 -15.03 -10.22 28.60
C LYS A 50 -15.17 -10.66 27.15
N VAL A 51 -15.80 -9.82 26.34
CA VAL A 51 -15.90 -10.05 24.90
C VAL A 51 -14.54 -9.76 24.24
N LYS A 52 -13.89 -10.80 23.76
CA LYS A 52 -12.68 -10.73 22.93
C LYS A 52 -13.08 -10.87 21.47
N VAL A 53 -12.64 -9.92 20.64
CA VAL A 53 -12.89 -9.95 19.20
C VAL A 53 -11.75 -10.66 18.49
N ARG A 54 -12.11 -11.61 17.65
CA ARG A 54 -11.21 -12.44 16.85
C ARG A 54 -11.50 -12.23 15.37
N TRP A 55 -10.50 -12.51 14.57
CA TRP A 55 -10.49 -12.39 13.12
C TRP A 55 -10.18 -13.77 12.52
N ILE A 56 -11.06 -14.28 11.67
CA ILE A 56 -10.90 -15.59 11.03
C ILE A 56 -10.58 -15.38 9.56
N CYS A 57 -9.39 -15.81 9.15
CA CYS A 57 -8.94 -15.66 7.78
C CYS A 57 -9.68 -16.61 6.83
N LEU A 58 -10.25 -16.06 5.75
CA LEU A 58 -10.90 -16.84 4.68
C LEU A 58 -10.19 -16.69 3.32
N ALA A 59 -9.02 -16.05 3.31
CA ALA A 59 -8.28 -15.67 2.10
C ALA A 59 -7.78 -16.87 1.28
N SER A 60 -7.53 -18.02 1.90
CA SER A 60 -7.09 -19.25 1.22
C SER A 60 -7.87 -20.47 1.70
N HIS A 61 -7.84 -21.55 0.92
CA HIS A 61 -8.41 -22.84 1.32
C HIS A 61 -7.83 -23.32 2.66
N ARG A 62 -6.50 -23.29 2.79
CA ARG A 62 -5.78 -23.70 3.99
C ARG A 62 -6.23 -22.93 5.23
N CYS A 63 -6.48 -21.63 5.11
CA CYS A 63 -6.96 -20.82 6.24
C CYS A 63 -8.41 -21.14 6.63
N ARG A 64 -9.25 -21.47 5.66
CA ARG A 64 -10.65 -21.89 5.88
C ARG A 64 -10.71 -23.23 6.61
N GLU A 65 -9.93 -24.21 6.16
CA GLU A 65 -9.89 -25.55 6.78
C GLU A 65 -9.33 -25.50 8.21
N ASN A 66 -8.26 -24.75 8.43
CA ASN A 66 -7.60 -24.68 9.74
C ASN A 66 -8.21 -23.64 10.69
N LEU A 67 -9.28 -22.95 10.27
CA LEU A 67 -9.87 -21.82 11.00
C LEU A 67 -8.81 -20.89 11.58
N THR A 68 -7.98 -20.29 10.71
CA THR A 68 -6.86 -19.45 11.17
C THR A 68 -7.39 -18.21 11.89
N ILE A 69 -7.30 -18.23 13.23
CA ILE A 69 -7.83 -17.21 14.13
C ILE A 69 -6.71 -16.28 14.61
N THR A 70 -6.96 -14.98 14.55
CA THR A 70 -6.10 -13.93 15.14
C THR A 70 -6.91 -13.09 16.12
N LEU A 71 -6.37 -12.84 17.31
CA LEU A 71 -6.97 -11.91 18.26
C LEU A 71 -6.79 -10.45 17.79
N LEU A 72 -7.88 -9.68 17.78
CA LEU A 72 -7.85 -8.24 17.52
C LEU A 72 -7.84 -7.49 18.87
N SER A 73 -6.64 -7.15 19.35
CA SER A 73 -6.46 -6.40 20.59
C SER A 73 -6.80 -4.92 20.37
N ASP A 74 -7.83 -4.40 21.04
CA ASP A 74 -8.18 -2.97 21.08
C ASP A 74 -8.25 -2.27 19.71
N GLY A 75 -8.77 -2.96 18.70
CA GLY A 75 -8.87 -2.43 17.34
C GLY A 75 -7.55 -2.40 16.54
N LYS A 76 -6.46 -2.93 17.09
CA LYS A 76 -5.19 -3.09 16.36
C LYS A 76 -5.30 -4.27 15.39
N THR A 77 -5.03 -4.00 14.12
CA THR A 77 -5.13 -4.98 13.01
C THR A 77 -3.78 -5.49 12.55
N LEU A 78 -2.69 -5.10 13.20
CA LEU A 78 -1.30 -5.38 12.80
C LEU A 78 -1.02 -6.87 12.57
N ARG A 79 -1.49 -7.74 13.48
CA ARG A 79 -1.29 -9.19 13.34
C ARG A 79 -2.07 -9.77 12.16
N ALA A 80 -3.28 -9.27 11.90
CA ALA A 80 -4.08 -9.68 10.76
C ALA A 80 -3.47 -9.20 9.44
N THR A 81 -2.98 -7.96 9.37
CA THR A 81 -2.29 -7.44 8.18
C THR A 81 -0.97 -8.15 7.94
N GLN A 82 -0.22 -8.48 9.00
CA GLN A 82 0.99 -9.29 8.90
C GLN A 82 0.69 -10.69 8.37
N HIS A 83 -0.32 -11.38 8.91
CA HIS A 83 -0.75 -12.68 8.40
C HIS A 83 -1.13 -12.62 6.90
N LEU A 84 -1.87 -11.59 6.48
CA LEU A 84 -2.22 -11.40 5.07
C LEU A 84 -1.00 -11.18 4.17
N ARG A 85 -0.02 -10.42 4.66
CA ARG A 85 1.24 -10.17 3.94
C ARG A 85 2.07 -11.45 3.80
N GLU A 86 2.30 -12.16 4.88
CA GLU A 86 3.22 -13.31 4.92
C GLU A 86 2.57 -14.59 4.37
N GLY A 87 1.32 -14.84 4.73
CA GLY A 87 0.60 -16.06 4.35
C GLY A 87 -0.04 -16.02 2.97
N HIS A 88 -0.37 -14.81 2.48
CA HIS A 88 -1.16 -14.66 1.24
C HIS A 88 -0.57 -13.65 0.26
N THR A 89 0.56 -13.01 0.58
CA THR A 89 1.15 -11.92 -0.22
C THR A 89 0.19 -10.76 -0.51
N ILE A 90 -0.80 -10.55 0.36
CA ILE A 90 -1.80 -9.49 0.22
C ILE A 90 -1.31 -8.27 1.00
N LEU A 91 -1.20 -7.15 0.31
CA LEU A 91 -0.82 -5.86 0.89
C LEU A 91 -2.02 -4.89 0.85
N SER A 92 -1.94 -3.83 1.64
CA SER A 92 -2.88 -2.73 1.51
C SER A 92 -2.49 -1.84 0.34
N GLU A 93 -3.47 -1.25 -0.34
CA GLU A 93 -3.22 -0.29 -1.44
C GLU A 93 -2.27 0.83 -1.01
N LYS A 94 -2.43 1.32 0.23
CA LYS A 94 -1.51 2.29 0.83
C LYS A 94 -0.09 1.73 0.93
N THR A 95 0.07 0.51 1.45
CA THR A 95 1.37 -0.15 1.58
C THR A 95 2.01 -0.42 0.22
N GLU A 96 1.24 -0.87 -0.77
CA GLU A 96 1.71 -1.10 -2.14
C GLU A 96 2.20 0.19 -2.79
N CYS A 97 1.43 1.28 -2.63
CA CYS A 97 1.78 2.60 -3.12
C CYS A 97 3.09 3.09 -2.50
N GLU A 98 3.23 3.00 -1.17
CA GLU A 98 4.48 3.40 -0.49
C GLU A 98 5.67 2.52 -0.90
N MET A 99 5.49 1.21 -1.06
CA MET A 99 6.56 0.32 -1.56
C MET A 99 6.95 0.63 -3.01
N LYS A 100 6.00 1.04 -3.84
CA LYS A 100 6.28 1.47 -5.22
C LYS A 100 7.11 2.77 -5.20
N LYS A 101 6.70 3.78 -4.43
CA LYS A 101 7.47 5.02 -4.26
C LYS A 101 8.88 4.77 -3.72
N MET A 102 9.03 3.85 -2.76
CA MET A 102 10.34 3.48 -2.21
C MET A 102 11.25 2.90 -3.30
N ARG A 103 10.74 1.97 -4.11
CA ARG A 103 11.50 1.38 -5.23
C ARG A 103 11.88 2.41 -6.28
N GLU A 104 10.97 3.32 -6.62
CA GLU A 104 11.25 4.43 -7.54
C GLU A 104 12.37 5.34 -7.02
N ARG A 105 12.37 5.66 -5.71
CA ARG A 105 13.45 6.42 -5.06
C ARG A 105 14.79 5.67 -5.12
N GLU A 106 14.79 4.37 -4.85
CA GLU A 106 16.00 3.53 -4.93
C GLU A 106 16.56 3.44 -6.36
N ASP A 107 15.70 3.34 -7.36
CA ASP A 107 16.11 3.32 -8.77
C ASP A 107 16.68 4.67 -9.21
N ILE A 108 16.08 5.79 -8.79
CA ILE A 108 16.64 7.13 -9.01
C ILE A 108 18.03 7.23 -8.36
N ALA A 109 18.18 6.81 -7.11
CA ALA A 109 19.46 6.82 -6.42
C ALA A 109 20.50 5.95 -7.14
N ARG A 110 20.11 4.77 -7.63
CA ARG A 110 20.99 3.86 -8.40
C ARG A 110 21.47 4.49 -9.71
N ARG A 111 20.59 5.19 -10.43
CA ARG A 111 20.92 5.89 -11.68
C ARG A 111 21.83 7.09 -11.48
N LEU A 112 21.64 7.81 -10.37
CA LEU A 112 22.38 9.04 -10.10
C LEU A 112 23.76 8.82 -9.49
N LYS A 113 23.95 7.76 -8.69
CA LYS A 113 25.26 7.41 -8.10
C LYS A 113 26.44 7.39 -9.08
N PRO A 114 26.33 6.82 -10.30
CA PRO A 114 27.43 6.83 -11.26
C PRO A 114 27.56 8.15 -12.04
N SER A 115 26.62 9.09 -11.91
CA SER A 115 26.64 10.35 -12.68
C SER A 115 27.79 11.27 -12.27
N VAL A 116 28.30 12.04 -13.23
CA VAL A 116 29.34 13.05 -13.00
C VAL A 116 28.88 14.08 -11.96
N MET A 117 27.60 14.47 -12.04
CA MET A 117 26.99 15.46 -11.15
C MET A 117 26.97 14.99 -9.69
N TYR A 118 26.78 13.69 -9.42
CA TYR A 118 26.87 13.13 -8.06
C TYR A 118 28.29 13.24 -7.48
N ARG A 119 29.32 13.21 -8.33
CA ARG A 119 30.73 13.30 -7.91
C ARG A 119 31.19 14.73 -7.67
N ILE A 120 30.69 15.68 -8.47
CA ILE A 120 31.14 17.07 -8.45
C ILE A 120 30.29 17.90 -7.48
N GLU A 121 28.96 17.78 -7.53
CA GLU A 121 28.04 18.61 -6.74
C GLU A 121 26.87 17.78 -6.14
N PRO A 122 27.14 16.93 -5.14
CA PRO A 122 26.12 16.06 -4.55
C PRO A 122 24.99 16.84 -3.86
N VAL A 123 25.28 18.04 -3.35
CA VAL A 123 24.27 18.90 -2.68
C VAL A 123 23.26 19.45 -3.69
N GLN A 124 23.73 19.99 -4.82
CA GLN A 124 22.86 20.51 -5.88
C GLN A 124 21.99 19.41 -6.48
N LEU A 125 22.59 18.23 -6.73
CA LEU A 125 21.86 17.07 -7.20
C LEU A 125 20.77 16.62 -6.23
N ARG A 126 21.06 16.59 -4.92
CA ARG A 126 20.06 16.28 -3.91
C ARG A 126 18.89 17.25 -3.96
N THR A 127 19.15 18.55 -4.03
CA THR A 127 18.10 19.58 -4.12
C THR A 127 17.22 19.39 -5.35
N LEU A 128 17.80 19.07 -6.51
CA LEU A 128 17.05 18.82 -7.74
C LEU A 128 16.18 17.56 -7.67
N VAL A 129 16.69 16.48 -7.07
CA VAL A 129 15.91 15.24 -6.87
C VAL A 129 14.74 15.47 -5.92
N GLU A 130 14.95 16.23 -4.84
CA GLU A 130 13.89 16.59 -3.89
C GLU A 130 12.84 17.47 -4.56
N ALA A 131 13.25 18.46 -5.36
CA ALA A 131 12.34 19.29 -6.14
C ALA A 131 11.49 18.46 -7.12
N LEU A 132 12.11 17.56 -7.89
CA LEU A 132 11.40 16.64 -8.78
C LEU A 132 10.43 15.73 -8.01
N HIS A 133 10.79 15.31 -6.80
CA HIS A 133 9.91 14.47 -5.99
C HIS A 133 8.66 15.23 -5.53
N ILE A 134 8.83 16.47 -5.06
CA ILE A 134 7.73 17.36 -4.65
C ILE A 134 6.81 17.61 -5.85
N ILE A 135 7.37 17.97 -7.00
CA ILE A 135 6.57 18.27 -8.18
C ILE A 135 5.77 17.06 -8.64
N ASN A 136 6.38 15.88 -8.72
CA ASN A 136 5.71 14.69 -9.25
C ASN A 136 4.72 14.02 -8.29
N ASN A 137 4.80 14.28 -6.97
CA ASN A 137 4.00 13.55 -5.98
C ASN A 137 3.12 14.43 -5.09
N ILE A 138 3.40 15.73 -4.99
CA ILE A 138 2.71 16.63 -4.06
C ILE A 138 1.93 17.70 -4.82
N LEU A 139 2.43 18.17 -5.97
CA LEU A 139 1.72 19.16 -6.75
C LEU A 139 0.61 18.51 -7.59
N PRO A 140 -0.58 19.13 -7.66
CA PRO A 140 -1.73 18.60 -8.42
C PRO A 140 -1.58 18.74 -9.95
N PHE A 141 -0.43 19.19 -10.45
CA PHE A 141 -0.18 19.49 -11.86
C PHE A 141 1.09 18.79 -12.35
N ARG A 142 1.08 18.31 -13.60
CA ARG A 142 2.24 17.63 -14.19
C ARG A 142 3.23 18.63 -14.78
N LEU A 143 4.53 18.34 -14.68
CA LEU A 143 5.57 19.08 -15.41
C LEU A 143 5.23 19.16 -16.91
N GLY A 144 5.17 20.39 -17.45
CA GLY A 144 4.77 20.66 -18.85
C GLY A 144 3.37 21.24 -19.04
N GLU A 145 2.52 21.20 -18.00
CA GLU A 145 1.20 21.84 -18.01
C GLU A 145 1.26 23.33 -17.68
N TYR A 146 2.38 23.79 -17.10
CA TYR A 146 2.63 25.21 -16.82
C TYR A 146 3.23 25.92 -18.05
N PRO A 147 2.69 27.08 -18.46
CA PRO A 147 3.27 27.90 -19.53
C PRO A 147 4.76 28.21 -19.31
N GLU A 148 5.16 28.44 -18.06
CA GLU A 148 6.55 28.73 -17.68
C GLU A 148 7.47 27.53 -17.92
N SER A 149 6.97 26.30 -17.74
CA SER A 149 7.74 25.08 -18.03
C SER A 149 7.93 24.89 -19.54
N GLN A 150 6.94 25.28 -20.36
CA GLN A 150 7.07 25.26 -21.81
C GLN A 150 8.09 26.29 -22.28
N MET A 151 8.05 27.50 -21.74
CA MET A 151 9.04 28.54 -22.04
C MET A 151 10.47 28.14 -21.67
N LEU A 152 10.68 27.51 -20.51
CA LEU A 152 12.00 27.01 -20.10
C LEU A 152 12.51 25.90 -21.03
N ASN A 153 11.65 24.97 -21.46
CA ASN A 153 12.02 23.96 -22.44
C ASN A 153 12.38 24.59 -23.79
N ASP A 154 11.61 25.56 -24.26
CA ASP A 154 11.89 26.27 -25.53
C ASP A 154 13.20 27.06 -25.48
N LEU A 155 13.58 27.58 -24.31
CA LEU A 155 14.88 28.23 -24.10
C LEU A 155 16.01 27.22 -24.09
N ALA A 156 15.86 26.09 -23.38
CA ALA A 156 16.87 25.04 -23.31
C ALA A 156 17.15 24.39 -24.69
N VAL A 157 16.11 24.17 -25.49
CA VAL A 157 16.25 23.66 -26.87
C VAL A 157 17.00 24.66 -27.76
N ARG A 158 16.70 25.96 -27.62
CA ARG A 158 17.42 27.01 -28.36
C ARG A 158 18.89 27.09 -28.01
N ASP A 159 19.24 26.96 -26.73
CA ASP A 159 20.63 26.99 -26.26
C ASP A 159 21.43 25.79 -26.79
N GLN A 160 20.80 24.60 -26.85
CA GLN A 160 21.42 23.39 -27.43
C GLN A 160 21.64 23.51 -28.94
N MET A 161 20.71 24.15 -29.67
CA MET A 161 20.86 24.40 -31.11
C MET A 161 21.93 25.45 -31.44
N GLN A 162 22.25 26.34 -30.50
CA GLN A 162 23.30 27.35 -30.68
C GLN A 162 24.72 26.83 -30.35
N CYS A 163 24.82 25.73 -29.62
CA CYS A 163 26.09 25.06 -29.29
C CYS A 163 26.43 23.86 -30.21
N SER A 164 25.72 23.71 -31.33
CA SER A 164 25.96 22.68 -32.38
C SER A 164 26.59 23.33 -33.62
#